data_AF-A0A955TNC2-F1
#
_entry.id   AF-A0A955TNC2-F1
#
_cell.length_a   1.000
_cell.length_b   1.000
_cell.length_c   1.000
_cell.angle_alpha   90.00
_cell.angle_beta   90.00
_cell.angle_gamma   90.00
#
_symmetry.space_group_name_H-M   'P 1'
#
loop_
_entity.id
_entity.type
_entity.pdbx_description
1 polymer ?
#
loop_
_entity_poly.entity_id
_entity_poly.type
_entity_poly.pdbx_seq_one_letter_code
_entity_poly.pdbx_strand_id
1 'polypeptide(L)'
;TILSELGLDPTEMDNPQLWRGGGCRTCGQTGFKGRVGIYEIVHITEPLHAPIVHGPDMAGIRAIIQKDGRPTMFRDGLNKALQGLTTIEEVIRVTGG
;
A
#
# COMPACT_ATOMS: atom_id res chain seq x y z
N THR A 1 4.66 18.43 2.10
CA THR A 1 3.30 18.15 2.60
C THR A 1 3.26 16.73 3.12
N ILE A 2 2.32 16.35 4.00
CA ILE A 2 2.18 14.97 4.49
C ILE A 2 2.11 13.94 3.35
N LEU A 3 1.58 14.32 2.19
CA LEU A 3 1.55 13.49 0.98
C LEU A 3 2.94 13.13 0.45
N SER A 4 3.87 14.08 0.46
CA SER A 4 5.26 13.88 0.05
C SER A 4 6.00 12.93 1.00
N GLU A 5 5.68 12.97 2.29
CA GLU A 5 6.23 12.06 3.31
C GLU A 5 5.73 10.62 3.11
N LEU A 6 4.55 10.44 2.51
CA LEU A 6 3.97 9.13 2.18
C LEU A 6 4.46 8.60 0.82
N GLY A 7 5.45 9.23 0.20
CA GLY A 7 6.01 8.81 -1.09
C GLY A 7 5.08 9.07 -2.29
N LEU A 8 4.10 9.96 -2.14
CA LEU A 8 3.29 10.46 -3.24
C LEU A 8 3.90 11.74 -3.77
N ASP A 9 4.07 11.82 -5.08
CA ASP A 9 4.37 13.08 -5.74
C ASP A 9 3.06 13.87 -5.90
N PRO A 10 2.89 15.02 -5.23
CA PRO A 10 1.68 15.83 -5.37
C PRO A 10 1.47 16.35 -6.79
N THR A 11 2.51 16.38 -7.63
CA THR A 11 2.44 16.80 -9.04
C THR A 11 1.87 15.71 -9.95
N GLU A 12 1.89 14.45 -9.51
CA GLU A 12 1.27 13.32 -10.20
C GLU A 12 -0.22 13.16 -9.83
N MET A 13 -0.75 14.04 -8.98
CA MET A 13 -2.08 13.91 -8.39
C MET A 13 -2.92 15.15 -8.61
N ASP A 14 -3.98 15.01 -9.41
CA ASP A 14 -4.95 16.08 -9.62
C ASP A 14 -5.91 16.14 -8.41
N ASN A 15 -5.64 17.05 -7.47
CA ASN A 15 -6.42 17.30 -6.24
C ASN A 15 -6.61 16.08 -5.31
N PRO A 16 -5.57 15.64 -4.58
CA PRO A 16 -5.64 14.49 -3.68
C PRO A 16 -6.65 14.69 -2.55
N GLN A 17 -7.60 13.76 -2.42
CA GLN A 17 -8.61 13.74 -1.35
C GLN A 17 -8.44 12.52 -0.45
N LEU A 18 -8.63 12.72 0.85
CA LEU A 18 -8.65 11.64 1.85
C LEU A 18 -10.02 11.58 2.51
N TRP A 19 -10.42 10.37 2.88
CA TRP A 19 -11.77 10.09 3.35
C TRP A 19 -11.72 9.52 4.77
N ARG A 20 -12.73 9.87 5.56
CA ARG A 20 -12.98 9.26 6.87
C ARG A 20 -14.49 9.13 7.08
N GLY A 21 -14.93 7.96 7.52
CA GLY A 21 -16.34 7.73 7.84
C GLY A 21 -16.74 8.44 9.14
N GLY A 22 -17.85 9.18 9.12
CA GLY A 22 -18.35 9.91 10.30
C GLY A 22 -19.07 9.05 11.35
N GLY A 23 -19.33 7.76 11.07
CA GLY A 23 -20.12 6.87 11.92
C GLY A 23 -21.63 7.03 11.71
N CYS A 24 -22.34 5.91 11.66
CA CYS A 24 -23.80 5.89 11.55
C CYS A 24 -24.37 4.57 12.08
N ARG A 25 -25.70 4.47 12.19
CA ARG A 25 -26.38 3.23 12.63
C ARG A 25 -26.00 2.02 11.75
N THR A 26 -25.88 2.20 10.44
CA THR A 26 -25.60 1.11 9.49
C THR A 26 -24.21 0.49 9.67
N CYS A 27 -23.21 1.29 10.08
CA CYS A 27 -21.86 0.80 10.36
C CYS A 27 -21.60 0.54 11.85
N GLY A 28 -22.63 0.61 12.70
CA GLY A 28 -22.47 0.46 14.14
C GLY A 28 -21.59 1.54 14.77
N GLN A 29 -21.64 2.77 14.25
CA GLN A 29 -20.82 3.92 14.67
C GLN A 29 -19.31 3.76 14.46
N THR A 30 -18.85 2.77 13.69
CA THR A 30 -17.41 2.55 13.45
C THR A 30 -16.82 3.46 12.38
N GLY A 31 -17.65 3.95 11.45
CA GLY A 31 -17.19 4.61 10.23
C GLY A 31 -16.76 3.66 9.11
N PHE A 32 -16.83 2.34 9.32
CA PHE A 32 -16.41 1.32 8.35
C PHE A 32 -17.50 0.26 8.10
N LYS A 33 -17.58 -0.26 6.87
CA LYS A 33 -18.45 -1.40 6.55
C LYS A 33 -17.79 -2.29 5.51
N GLY A 34 -17.60 -3.57 5.85
CA GLY A 34 -16.87 -4.50 5.00
C GLY A 34 -15.35 -4.34 5.14
N ARG A 35 -14.61 -4.95 4.22
CA ARG A 35 -13.14 -4.94 4.17
C ARG A 35 -12.70 -4.93 2.71
N VAL A 36 -11.55 -4.31 2.43
CA VAL A 36 -10.86 -4.35 1.15
C VAL A 36 -9.47 -4.92 1.35
N GLY A 37 -9.03 -5.82 0.47
CA GLY A 37 -7.67 -6.35 0.50
C GLY A 37 -6.67 -5.35 -0.07
N ILE A 38 -5.47 -5.29 0.50
CA ILE A 38 -4.30 -4.64 -0.10
C ILE A 38 -3.29 -5.71 -0.50
N TYR A 39 -2.61 -5.51 -1.62
CA TYR A 39 -1.80 -6.56 -2.24
C TYR A 39 -0.44 -6.04 -2.67
N GLU A 40 0.56 -6.88 -2.47
CA GLU A 40 1.87 -6.76 -3.08
C GLU A 40 2.14 -8.05 -3.83
N ILE A 41 2.27 -7.93 -5.15
CA ILE A 41 2.41 -9.08 -6.04
C ILE A 41 3.86 -9.17 -6.48
N VAL A 42 4.55 -10.19 -5.99
CA VAL A 42 5.92 -10.50 -6.37
C VAL A 42 5.87 -11.54 -7.49
N HIS A 43 6.20 -11.13 -8.72
CA HIS A 43 6.43 -12.09 -9.79
C HIS A 43 7.84 -12.65 -9.67
N ILE A 44 7.95 -13.95 -9.90
CA ILE A 44 9.25 -14.60 -10.01
C ILE A 44 9.81 -14.28 -11.39
N THR A 45 10.66 -13.27 -11.45
CA THR A 45 11.39 -12.86 -12.64
C THR A 45 12.74 -13.55 -12.70
N GLU A 46 13.39 -13.54 -13.87
CA GLU A 46 14.73 -14.14 -14.04
C GLU A 46 15.75 -13.68 -12.98
N PRO A 47 15.81 -12.38 -12.61
CA PRO A 47 16.72 -11.93 -11.54
C PRO A 47 16.46 -12.52 -10.16
N LEU A 48 15.25 -13.05 -9.88
CA LEU A 48 14.90 -13.69 -8.61
C LEU A 48 15.23 -15.18 -8.58
N HIS A 49 15.43 -15.82 -9.73
CA HIS A 49 15.61 -17.27 -9.82
C HIS A 49 16.85 -17.77 -9.06
N ALA A 50 18.03 -17.24 -9.38
CA ALA A 50 19.27 -17.61 -8.72
C ALA A 50 19.27 -17.29 -7.21
N PRO A 51 18.83 -16.10 -6.76
CA PRO A 51 18.62 -15.83 -5.34
C PRO A 51 17.76 -16.91 -4.67
N ILE A 52 16.54 -17.17 -5.15
CA ILE A 52 15.62 -18.15 -4.53
C ILE A 52 16.26 -19.53 -4.35
N VAL A 53 17.02 -19.99 -5.36
CA VAL A 53 17.64 -21.33 -5.35
C VAL A 53 18.88 -21.40 -4.44
N HIS A 54 19.71 -20.36 -4.45
CA HIS A 54 21.02 -20.39 -3.79
C HIS A 54 21.02 -19.84 -2.35
N GLY A 55 19.87 -19.36 -1.87
CA GLY A 55 19.70 -18.92 -0.48
C GLY A 55 20.38 -17.56 -0.25
N PRO A 56 19.75 -16.46 -0.68
CA PRO A 56 20.29 -15.13 -0.52
C PRO A 56 19.89 -14.63 0.87
N ASP A 57 20.54 -13.56 1.34
CA ASP A 57 19.93 -12.80 2.43
C ASP A 57 18.58 -12.20 1.95
N MET A 58 17.61 -12.07 2.86
CA MET A 58 16.29 -11.51 2.55
C MET A 58 16.36 -10.05 2.07
N ALA A 59 17.43 -9.32 2.40
CA ALA A 59 17.61 -7.94 1.95
C ALA A 59 17.94 -7.88 0.45
N GLY A 60 18.70 -8.83 -0.08
CA GLY A 60 19.01 -9.00 -1.49
C GLY A 60 17.77 -9.30 -2.31
N ILE A 61 16.92 -10.23 -1.86
CA ILE A 61 15.61 -10.49 -2.50
C ILE A 61 14.76 -9.22 -2.51
N ARG A 62 14.65 -8.51 -1.38
CA ARG A 62 13.87 -7.27 -1.29
C ARG A 62 14.40 -6.18 -2.24
N ALA A 63 15.71 -6.03 -2.35
CA ALA A 63 16.30 -5.06 -3.25
C ALA A 63 15.98 -5.37 -4.73
N ILE A 64 15.93 -6.65 -5.10
CA ILE A 64 15.53 -7.08 -6.45
C ILE A 64 14.04 -6.80 -6.69
N ILE A 65 13.18 -7.13 -5.71
CA ILE A 65 11.73 -6.88 -5.80
C ILE A 65 11.44 -5.38 -5.92
N GLN A 66 12.12 -4.53 -5.15
CA GLN A 66 11.94 -3.07 -5.21
C GLN A 66 12.34 -2.48 -6.58
N LYS A 67 13.37 -3.04 -7.22
CA LYS A 67 13.79 -2.63 -8.57
C LYS A 67 12.80 -3.04 -9.67
N ASP A 68 11.97 -4.05 -9.43
CA ASP A 68 10.95 -4.52 -10.37
C ASP A 68 9.78 -3.51 -10.52
N GLY A 69 9.76 -2.45 -9.71
CA GLY A 69 8.90 -1.28 -9.90
C GLY A 69 7.41 -1.53 -9.60
N ARG A 70 7.07 -2.65 -8.98
CA ARG A 70 5.68 -2.95 -8.62
C ARG A 70 5.25 -2.25 -7.34
N PRO A 71 3.95 -1.93 -7.20
CA PRO A 71 3.44 -1.33 -5.97
C PRO A 71 3.63 -2.25 -4.77
N THR A 72 4.12 -1.69 -3.67
CA THR A 72 4.12 -2.33 -2.34
C THR A 72 2.71 -2.37 -1.77
N MET A 73 2.49 -3.16 -0.71
CA MET A 73 1.19 -3.17 -0.01
C MET A 73 0.80 -1.78 0.48
N PHE A 74 1.77 -0.99 0.96
CA PHE A 74 1.55 0.38 1.38
C PHE A 74 1.09 1.27 0.22
N ARG A 75 1.74 1.17 -0.95
CA ARG A 75 1.38 1.99 -2.12
C ARG A 75 0.02 1.61 -2.70
N ASP A 76 -0.32 0.32 -2.71
CA ASP A 76 -1.68 -0.14 -3.07
C ASP A 76 -2.74 0.35 -2.07
N GLY A 77 -2.46 0.25 -0.77
CA GLY A 77 -3.34 0.77 0.27
C GLY A 77 -3.55 2.29 0.16
N LEU A 78 -2.48 3.03 -0.10
CA LEU A 78 -2.51 4.47 -0.28
C LEU A 78 -3.38 4.89 -1.48
N ASN A 79 -3.22 4.20 -2.62
CA ASN A 79 -4.08 4.41 -3.79
C ASN A 79 -5.56 4.17 -3.47
N LYS A 80 -5.87 3.13 -2.68
CA LYS A 80 -7.23 2.82 -2.24
C LYS A 80 -7.79 3.84 -1.25
N ALA A 81 -6.94 4.41 -0.39
CA ALA A 81 -7.33 5.47 0.53
C ALA A 81 -7.71 6.75 -0.22
N LEU A 82 -6.95 7.10 -1.26
CA LEU A 82 -7.23 8.24 -2.14
C LEU A 82 -8.54 8.06 -2.93
N GLN A 83 -8.87 6.81 -3.29
CA GLN A 83 -10.15 6.45 -3.91
C GLN A 83 -11.31 6.36 -2.92
N GLY A 84 -11.08 6.55 -1.62
CA GLY A 84 -12.10 6.48 -0.57
C GLY A 84 -12.58 5.07 -0.21
N LEU A 85 -11.83 4.03 -0.60
CA LEU A 85 -12.14 2.64 -0.27
C LEU A 85 -11.68 2.23 1.14
N THR A 86 -10.70 2.94 1.68
CA THR A 86 -10.20 2.82 3.05
C THR A 86 -9.73 4.19 3.55
N THR A 87 -9.18 4.28 4.75
CA THR A 87 -8.57 5.52 5.26
C THR A 87 -7.05 5.38 5.35
N ILE A 88 -6.34 6.50 5.38
CA ILE A 88 -4.87 6.50 5.50
C ILE A 88 -4.42 5.87 6.82
N GLU A 89 -5.20 6.05 7.88
CA GLU A 89 -4.92 5.49 9.20
C GLU A 89 -5.01 3.97 9.18
N GLU A 90 -5.99 3.40 8.48
CA GLU A 90 -6.10 1.96 8.31
C GLU A 90 -4.91 1.40 7.52
N VAL A 91 -4.46 2.08 6.47
CA VAL A 91 -3.29 1.67 5.69
C VAL A 91 -2.04 1.62 6.58
N ILE A 92 -1.74 2.72 7.28
CA ILE A 92 -0.57 2.80 8.18
C ILE A 92 -0.65 1.72 9.27
N ARG A 93 -1.84 1.49 9.84
CA ARG A 93 -2.06 0.48 10.88
C ARG A 93 -1.74 -0.94 10.42
N VAL A 94 -2.08 -1.30 9.18
CA VAL A 94 -1.94 -2.70 8.70
C VAL A 94 -0.64 -2.97 7.97
N THR A 95 0.01 -1.95 7.39
CA THR A 95 1.29 -2.14 6.69
C THR A 95 2.50 -1.93 7.59
N GLY A 96 2.31 -1.42 8.81
CA GLY A 96 3.39 -1.18 9.78
C GLY A 96 4.37 -0.16 9.23
N GLY A 97 4.02 1.13 9.34
CA GLY A 97 4.81 2.26 8.85
C GLY A 97 6.31 2.14 9.09
#